data_AF-A0AAP9GUD3-F1
#
_entry.id   AF-A0AAP9GUD3-F1
#
_cell.length_a   1.000
_cell.length_b   1.000
_cell.length_c   1.000
_cell.angle_alpha   90.00
_cell.angle_beta   90.00
_cell.angle_gamma   90.00
#
_symmetry.space_group_name_H-M   'P 1'
#
loop_
_entity.id
_entity.type
_entity.pdbx_description
1 polymer ?
#
loop_
_entity_poly.entity_id
_entity_poly.type
_entity_poly.pdbx_seq_one_letter_code
_entity_poly.pdbx_strand_id
1 'polypeptide(L)'
;MILYKTPFKPQTLIAGDVLAYEVKSAAIAHIRACTFHNASGDNVNIEVYILPLNISAPAASAQRLVKKILMPNESYLCPEVVNHVLEGGFKVYFKGEGCNAMLSVSEQAQ
;
A
#
# COMPACT_ATOMS: atom_id res chain seq x y z
N MET A 1 20.21 1.62 12.61
CA MET A 1 19.33 0.56 13.15
C MET A 1 18.15 0.38 12.21
N ILE A 2 17.82 -0.85 11.83
CA ILE A 2 16.64 -1.16 10.99
C ILE A 2 15.45 -1.43 11.91
N LEU A 3 14.32 -0.77 11.65
CA LEU A 3 13.07 -0.94 12.39
C LEU A 3 12.03 -1.60 11.49
N TYR A 4 11.44 -2.71 11.94
CA TYR A 4 10.32 -3.34 11.26
C TYR A 4 9.01 -2.71 11.77
N LYS A 5 8.19 -2.23 10.84
CA LYS A 5 6.95 -1.53 11.14
C LYS A 5 5.81 -2.10 10.32
N THR A 6 4.62 -2.02 10.90
CA THR A 6 3.35 -2.28 10.21
C THR A 6 2.59 -0.96 10.13
N PRO A 7 2.98 -0.04 9.22
CA PRO A 7 2.39 1.30 9.14
C PRO A 7 0.88 1.25 8.86
N PHE A 8 0.42 0.22 8.16
CA PHE A 8 -0.99 -0.04 7.96
C PHE A 8 -1.35 -1.40 8.57
N LYS A 9 -1.93 -1.36 9.77
CA LYS A 9 -2.44 -2.56 10.45
C LYS A 9 -3.60 -3.16 9.64
N PRO A 10 -3.84 -4.48 9.72
CA PRO A 10 -4.98 -5.11 9.08
C PRO A 10 -6.28 -4.40 9.43
N GLN A 11 -6.91 -3.76 8.43
CA GLN A 11 -8.18 -3.07 8.59
C GLN A 11 -8.92 -2.99 7.26
N THR A 12 -10.24 -2.83 7.32
CA THR A 12 -11.10 -2.63 6.16
C THR A 12 -10.87 -1.25 5.56
N LEU A 13 -10.70 -1.20 4.24
CA LEU A 13 -10.55 0.06 3.51
C LEU A 13 -11.89 0.78 3.39
N ILE A 14 -11.86 2.08 3.66
CA ILE A 14 -12.96 3.01 3.38
C ILE A 14 -12.99 3.40 1.90
N ALA A 15 -14.07 4.03 1.46
CA ALA A 15 -14.19 4.58 0.11
C ALA A 15 -13.08 5.58 -0.21
N GLY A 16 -12.59 5.55 -1.45
CA GLY A 16 -11.59 6.50 -1.97
C GLY A 16 -10.14 6.06 -1.76
N ASP A 17 -9.25 7.06 -1.68
CA ASP A 17 -7.80 6.87 -1.65
C ASP A 17 -7.31 6.87 -0.21
N VAL A 18 -6.84 5.71 0.25
CA VAL A 18 -6.40 5.53 1.64
C VAL A 18 -4.88 5.63 1.71
N LEU A 19 -4.37 6.63 2.43
CA LEU A 19 -2.93 6.76 2.71
C LEU A 19 -2.52 5.63 3.67
N ALA A 20 -1.78 4.66 3.14
CA ALA A 20 -1.31 3.51 3.92
C ALA A 20 -0.01 3.82 4.67
N TYR A 21 0.86 4.61 4.07
CA TYR A 21 2.15 4.97 4.66
C TYR A 21 2.76 6.19 3.97
N GLU A 22 3.48 6.99 4.75
CA GLU A 22 4.36 8.05 4.27
C GLU A 22 5.74 7.89 4.94
N VAL A 23 6.79 7.86 4.12
CA VAL A 23 8.16 7.72 4.61
C VAL A 23 8.61 9.02 5.25
N LYS A 24 9.20 8.95 6.45
CA LYS A 24 9.80 10.13 7.09
C LYS A 24 10.93 10.69 6.24
N SER A 25 11.08 12.01 6.19
CA SER A 25 12.03 12.71 5.30
C SER A 25 13.49 12.26 5.44
N ALA A 26 13.94 11.87 6.64
CA ALA A 26 15.29 11.38 6.91
C ALA A 26 15.37 9.85 7.05
N ALA A 27 14.57 9.12 6.27
CA ALA A 27 14.54 7.66 6.30
C ALA A 27 14.42 7.05 4.90
N ILE A 28 14.89 5.81 4.79
CA ILE A 28 14.61 4.92 3.67
C ILE A 28 13.72 3.79 4.19
N ALA A 29 12.67 3.45 3.47
CA ALA A 29 11.79 2.34 3.80
C ALA A 29 11.75 1.30 2.69
N HIS A 30 11.82 0.02 3.02
CA HIS A 30 11.61 -1.07 2.06
C HIS A 30 10.27 -1.73 2.36
N ILE A 31 9.43 -1.91 1.36
CA ILE A 31 8.17 -2.64 1.52
C ILE A 31 8.48 -4.13 1.66
N ARG A 32 7.94 -4.76 2.72
CA ARG A 32 8.17 -6.17 3.07
C ARG A 32 6.97 -7.04 2.78
N ALA A 33 5.76 -6.53 2.98
CA ALA A 33 4.53 -7.21 2.60
C ALA A 33 3.42 -6.20 2.33
N CYS A 34 2.58 -6.50 1.34
CA CYS A 34 1.34 -5.80 1.05
C CYS A 34 0.30 -6.85 0.69
N THR A 35 -0.79 -6.91 1.45
CA THR A 35 -1.84 -7.91 1.26
C THR A 35 -3.21 -7.25 1.25
N PHE A 36 -4.10 -7.85 0.47
CA PHE A 36 -5.52 -7.56 0.44
C PHE A 36 -6.30 -8.85 0.64
N HIS A 37 -7.42 -8.77 1.33
CA HIS A 37 -8.38 -9.83 1.47
C HIS A 37 -9.77 -9.26 1.24
N ASN A 38 -10.50 -9.81 0.28
CA ASN A 38 -11.87 -9.41 0.01
C ASN A 38 -12.83 -10.09 0.99
N ALA A 39 -13.16 -9.39 2.07
CA ALA A 39 -14.14 -9.85 3.05
C ALA A 39 -15.60 -9.55 2.65
N SER A 40 -15.82 -8.91 1.50
CA SER A 40 -17.15 -8.55 1.02
C SER A 40 -17.81 -9.70 0.25
N GLY A 41 -19.12 -9.58 0.04
CA GLY A 41 -19.90 -10.53 -0.77
C GLY A 41 -19.78 -10.30 -2.29
N ASP A 42 -19.14 -9.20 -2.71
CA ASP A 42 -19.04 -8.78 -4.11
C ASP A 42 -17.59 -8.81 -4.61
N ASN A 43 -17.40 -8.71 -5.92
CA ASN A 43 -16.07 -8.53 -6.51
C ASN A 43 -15.56 -7.12 -6.19
N VAL A 44 -14.31 -7.00 -5.70
CA VAL A 44 -13.69 -5.70 -5.38
C VAL A 44 -12.49 -5.44 -6.27
N ASN A 45 -12.43 -4.24 -6.85
CA ASN A 45 -11.23 -3.75 -7.54
C ASN A 45 -10.25 -3.19 -6.52
N ILE A 46 -9.09 -3.81 -6.40
CA ILE A 46 -7.99 -3.27 -5.59
C ILE A 46 -6.98 -2.53 -6.47
N GLU A 47 -6.43 -1.46 -5.92
CA GLU A 47 -5.33 -0.74 -6.55
C GLU A 47 -4.30 -0.32 -5.50
N VAL A 48 -3.01 -0.37 -5.87
CA VAL A 48 -1.91 0.11 -5.03
C VAL A 48 -1.09 1.12 -5.83
N TYR A 49 -0.82 2.25 -5.19
CA TYR A 49 -0.02 3.33 -5.75
C TYR A 49 1.19 3.63 -4.88
N ILE A 50 2.32 3.94 -5.52
CA ILE A 50 3.50 4.50 -4.87
C ILE A 50 3.80 5.85 -5.50
N LEU A 51 3.80 6.89 -4.66
CA LEU A 51 3.93 8.28 -5.08
C LEU A 51 5.24 8.85 -4.56
N PRO A 52 6.09 9.42 -5.42
CA PRO A 52 7.19 10.27 -4.99
C PRO A 52 6.69 11.51 -4.22
N LEU A 53 7.60 12.14 -3.47
CA LEU A 53 7.30 13.27 -2.58
C LEU A 53 6.55 14.43 -3.25
N ASN A 54 6.84 14.72 -4.52
CA ASN A 54 6.25 15.82 -5.27
C ASN A 54 4.83 15.54 -5.80
N ILE A 55 4.25 14.39 -5.47
CA ILE A 55 2.92 13.98 -5.92
C ILE A 55 2.02 13.83 -4.69
N SER A 56 0.93 14.59 -4.69
CA SER A 56 0.04 14.73 -3.52
C SER A 56 -1.05 13.68 -3.45
N ALA A 57 -1.52 13.15 -4.59
CA ALA A 57 -2.62 12.19 -4.63
C ALA A 57 -2.54 11.27 -5.86
N PRO A 58 -3.11 10.04 -5.79
CA PRO A 58 -3.21 9.13 -6.91
C PRO A 58 -4.00 9.74 -8.08
N ALA A 59 -3.31 10.11 -9.17
CA ALA A 59 -3.95 10.72 -10.34
C ALA A 59 -3.50 10.09 -11.67
N ALA A 60 -2.28 9.55 -11.74
CA ALA A 60 -1.72 9.00 -12.97
C ALA A 60 -1.64 7.47 -12.92
N SER A 61 -1.95 6.83 -14.05
CA SER A 61 -1.76 5.39 -14.26
C SER A 61 -0.31 4.95 -14.07
N ALA A 62 0.66 5.82 -14.32
CA ALA A 62 2.09 5.54 -14.16
C ALA A 62 2.52 5.28 -12.71
N GLN A 63 1.77 5.73 -11.71
CA GLN A 63 2.09 5.54 -10.29
C GLN A 63 1.42 4.29 -9.69
N ARG A 64 0.54 3.63 -10.47
CA ARG A 64 -0.20 2.45 -10.03
C ARG A 64 0.62 1.20 -10.33
N LEU A 65 0.98 0.47 -9.27
CA LEU A 65 1.73 -0.78 -9.39
C LEU A 65 0.83 -2.01 -9.45
N VAL A 66 -0.34 -1.93 -8.80
CA VAL A 66 -1.28 -3.05 -8.74
C VAL A 66 -2.64 -2.59 -9.20
N LYS A 67 -3.28 -3.39 -10.04
CA LYS A 67 -4.71 -3.32 -10.35
C LYS A 67 -5.24 -4.74 -10.55
N LYS A 68 -6.12 -5.19 -9.66
CA LYS A 68 -6.67 -6.55 -9.71
C LYS A 68 -8.11 -6.55 -9.20
N ILE A 69 -8.95 -7.41 -9.79
CA ILE A 69 -10.26 -7.75 -9.24
C ILE A 69 -10.07 -8.94 -8.30
N LEU A 70 -10.51 -8.80 -7.06
CA LEU A 70 -10.60 -9.87 -6.09
C LEU A 70 -12.03 -10.40 -6.03
N MET A 71 -12.20 -11.71 -6.19
CA MET A 71 -13.47 -12.37 -5.93
C MET A 71 -13.81 -12.37 -4.43
N PRO A 72 -15.07 -12.59 -4.03
CA PRO A 72 -15.44 -12.76 -2.64
C PRO A 72 -14.55 -13.80 -1.95
N ASN A 73 -14.04 -13.46 -0.77
CA ASN A 73 -13.13 -14.28 0.03
C ASN A 73 -11.76 -14.58 -0.62
N GLU A 74 -11.40 -13.92 -1.74
CA GLU A 74 -10.07 -14.03 -2.33
C GLU A 74 -9.06 -13.18 -1.53
N SER A 75 -7.88 -13.75 -1.32
CA SER A 75 -6.72 -13.05 -0.77
C SER A 75 -5.67 -12.87 -1.85
N TYR A 76 -5.03 -11.70 -1.87
CA TYR A 76 -3.93 -11.40 -2.76
C TYR A 76 -2.76 -10.80 -1.99
N LEU A 77 -1.61 -11.47 -2.08
CA LEU A 77 -0.32 -10.86 -1.80
C LEU A 77 0.05 -10.04 -3.04
N CYS A 78 0.49 -8.81 -2.86
CA CYS A 78 0.92 -7.93 -3.94
C CYS A 78 2.45 -8.01 -4.13
N PRO A 79 3.01 -9.05 -4.79
CA PRO A 79 4.45 -9.20 -4.97
C PRO A 79 5.07 -8.04 -5.74
N GLU A 80 4.32 -7.36 -6.60
CA GLU A 80 4.75 -6.22 -7.39
C GLU A 80 5.22 -5.06 -6.52
N VAL A 81 4.70 -4.96 -5.30
CA VAL A 81 4.98 -3.87 -4.36
C VAL A 81 6.15 -4.24 -3.43
N VAL A 82 6.41 -5.52 -3.22
CA VAL A 82 7.44 -6.01 -2.32
C VAL A 82 8.83 -5.62 -2.83
N ASN A 83 9.75 -5.31 -1.91
CA ASN A 83 11.12 -4.83 -2.17
C ASN A 83 11.25 -3.47 -2.85
N HIS A 84 10.15 -2.73 -3.06
CA HIS A 84 10.25 -1.33 -3.42
C HIS A 84 10.97 -0.55 -2.30
N VAL A 85 12.00 0.19 -2.71
CA VAL A 85 12.76 1.12 -1.88
C VAL A 85 12.10 2.48 -2.00
N LEU A 86 11.72 3.05 -0.85
CA LEU A 86 11.03 4.33 -0.75
C LEU A 86 11.93 5.33 -0.04
N GLU A 87 12.17 6.47 -0.68
CA GLU A 87 12.91 7.58 -0.10
C GLU A 87 12.00 8.47 0.75
N GLY A 88 12.60 9.38 1.51
CA GLY A 88 11.87 10.31 2.37
C GLY A 88 10.77 11.08 1.63
N GLY A 89 9.56 11.07 2.19
CA GLY A 89 8.39 11.73 1.62
C GLY A 89 7.61 10.93 0.57
N PHE A 90 8.09 9.74 0.17
CA PHE A 90 7.28 8.83 -0.64
C PHE A 90 6.03 8.39 0.12
N LYS A 91 4.95 8.17 -0.62
CA LYS A 91 3.64 7.77 -0.08
C LYS A 91 3.14 6.50 -0.75
N VAL A 92 2.47 5.66 0.03
CA VAL A 92 1.78 4.45 -0.46
C VAL A 92 0.29 4.64 -0.25
N TYR A 93 -0.50 4.48 -1.32
CA TYR A 93 -1.96 4.57 -1.25
C TYR A 93 -2.61 3.27 -1.68
N PHE A 94 -3.72 2.93 -1.02
CA PHE A 94 -4.58 1.81 -1.35
C PHE A 94 -5.95 2.29 -1.82
N LYS A 95 -6.52 1.57 -2.78
CA LYS A 95 -7.95 1.59 -3.12
C LYS A 95 -8.48 0.15 -3.09
N GLY A 96 -9.75 -0.01 -2.75
CA GLY A 96 -10.40 -1.31 -2.65
C GLY A 96 -11.35 -1.34 -1.46
N GLU A 97 -12.33 -0.44 -1.48
CA GLU A 97 -13.35 -0.31 -0.43
C GLU A 97 -13.94 -1.68 -0.06
N GLY A 98 -14.02 -1.96 1.25
CA GLY A 98 -14.52 -3.23 1.75
C GLY A 98 -13.50 -4.37 1.80
N CYS A 99 -12.34 -4.26 1.13
CA CYS A 99 -11.22 -5.18 1.35
C CYS A 99 -10.50 -4.87 2.67
N ASN A 100 -10.06 -5.90 3.36
CA ASN A 100 -9.08 -5.78 4.43
C ASN A 100 -7.69 -5.67 3.81
N ALA A 101 -6.91 -4.66 4.18
CA ALA A 101 -5.55 -4.45 3.68
C ALA A 101 -4.53 -4.33 4.80
N MET A 102 -3.28 -4.65 4.50
CA MET A 102 -2.14 -4.52 5.41
C MET A 102 -0.88 -4.12 4.63
N LEU A 103 -0.02 -3.32 5.27
CA LEU A 103 1.30 -2.97 4.79
C LEU A 103 2.34 -3.15 5.89
N SER A 104 3.45 -3.82 5.57
CA SER A 104 4.64 -3.87 6.42
C SER A 104 5.87 -3.35 5.69
N VAL A 105 6.73 -2.66 6.43
CA VAL A 105 7.96 -2.05 5.92
C VAL A 105 9.12 -2.29 6.90
N SER A 106 10.34 -2.29 6.38
CA SER A 106 11.54 -2.08 7.18
C SER A 106 12.05 -0.67 6.91
N GLU A 107 12.16 0.15 7.96
CA GLU A 107 12.63 1.52 7.88
C GLU A 107 14.02 1.65 8.48
N GLN A 108 14.91 2.33 7.78
CA GLN A 108 16.25 2.68 8.25
C GLN A 108 16.37 4.21 8.25
N ALA A 109 16.73 4.77 9.40
CA ALA A 109 17.14 6.17 9.48
C ALA A 109 18.41 6.38 8.66
N GLN A 110 18.46 7.47 7.88
CA GLN A 110 19.67 7.90 7.19
C GLN A 110 20.67 8.52 8.17
#